data_AF-A3JSA8-F1
#
_entry.id   AF-A3JSA8-F1
#
_cell.length_a   1.000
_cell.length_b   1.000
_cell.length_c   1.000
_cell.angle_alpha   90.00
_cell.angle_beta   90.00
_cell.angle_gamma   90.00
#
_symmetry.space_group_name_H-M   'P 1'
#
loop_
_entity.id
_entity.type
_entity.pdbx_description
1 polymer ?
#
loop_
_entity_poly.entity_id
_entity_poly.type
_entity_poly.pdbx_seq_one_letter_code
_entity_poly.pdbx_strand_id
1 'polypeptide(L)' 'MKYLALIYGDPAAEPQYGTDEFGAMMAGYEAASATYASEGAFVAGEALQGVETATSVRIRGDKVTISDGHLLKPRNI' A
#
# COMPACT_ATOMS: atom_id res chain seq x y z
N MET A 1 -11.79 13.52 12.94
CA MET A 1 -10.55 13.68 12.15
C MET A 1 -10.20 12.34 11.52
N LYS A 2 -9.73 12.29 10.27
CA LYS A 2 -9.36 11.05 9.58
C LYS A 2 -7.87 11.10 9.25
N TYR A 3 -7.18 9.98 9.41
CA TYR A 3 -5.74 9.84 9.14
C TYR A 3 -5.53 8.72 8.13
N LEU A 4 -4.51 8.87 7.30
CA LEU A 4 -4.09 7.85 6.34
C LEU A 4 -2.72 7.32 6.77
N ALA A 5 -2.66 6.05 7.16
CA ALA A 5 -1.40 5.36 7.43
C ALA A 5 -0.88 4.78 6.11
N LEU A 6 0.18 5.37 5.57
CA LEU A 6 0.84 4.86 4.36
C LEU A 6 1.93 3.88 4.78
N ILE A 7 1.84 2.66 4.28
CA ILE A 7 2.83 1.61 4.54
C ILE A 7 3.78 1.58 3.34
N TYR A 8 5.04 1.86 3.62
CA TYR A 8 6.12 1.81 2.64
C TYR A 8 7.09 0.71 3.04
N GLY A 9 7.28 -0.25 2.15
CA GLY A 9 8.29 -1.30 2.23
C GLY A 9 9.03 -1.41 0.90
N ASP A 10 10.25 -1.94 0.92
CA ASP A 10 10.90 -2.41 -0.29
C ASP A 10 10.29 -3.77 -0.66
N PRO A 11 9.58 -3.91 -1.80
CA PRO A 11 9.00 -5.19 -2.21
C PRO A 11 10.05 -6.30 -2.34
N ALA A 12 11.32 -5.95 -2.58
CA ALA A 12 12.41 -6.92 -2.66
C ALA A 12 12.87 -7.44 -1.28
N ALA A 13 12.53 -6.73 -0.21
CA ALA A 13 12.83 -7.09 1.18
C ALA A 13 11.63 -7.71 1.91
N GLU A 14 10.46 -7.78 1.27
CA GLU A 14 9.27 -8.39 1.85
C GLU A 14 9.38 -9.93 1.84
N PRO A 15 8.85 -10.61 2.89
CA PRO A 15 8.80 -12.06 2.90
C PRO A 15 7.95 -12.55 1.72
N GLN A 16 8.43 -13.60 1.04
CA GLN A 16 7.72 -14.15 -0.11
C GLN A 16 6.36 -14.69 0.30
N TYR A 17 5.36 -14.48 -0.56
CA TYR A 17 4.03 -15.05 -0.38
C TYR A 17 4.11 -16.56 -0.13
N GLY A 18 3.52 -17.02 0.97
CA GLY A 18 3.46 -18.43 1.34
C GLY A 18 4.61 -18.93 2.23
N THR A 19 5.56 -18.09 2.65
CA THR A 19 6.51 -18.47 3.71
C THR A 19 5.92 -18.27 5.10
N ASP A 20 6.48 -18.94 6.10
CA ASP A 20 6.05 -18.82 7.50
C ASP A 20 6.22 -17.38 8.03
N GLU A 21 7.24 -16.65 7.55
CA GLU A 21 7.46 -15.24 7.89
C GLU A 21 6.36 -14.34 7.31
N PHE A 22 5.86 -14.64 6.10
CA PHE A 22 4.71 -13.94 5.52
C PHE A 22 3.44 -14.20 6.35
N GLY A 23 3.24 -15.44 6.80
CA GLY A 23 2.13 -15.79 7.69
C GLY A 23 2.17 -15.02 9.02
N ALA A 24 3.35 -14.91 9.64
CA ALA A 24 3.53 -14.14 10.87
C ALA A 24 3.27 -12.64 10.66
N MET A 25 3.71 -12.08 9.53
CA MET A 25 3.44 -10.69 9.15
C MET A 25 1.94 -10.44 8.97
N MET A 26 1.24 -11.32 8.25
CA MET A 26 -0.21 -11.21 8.04
C MET A 26 -1.00 -11.35 9.35
N ALA A 27 -0.61 -12.26 10.24
CA ALA A 27 -1.25 -12.40 11.55
C ALA A 27 -1.12 -11.13 12.40
N GLY A 28 0.05 -10.49 12.38
CA GLY A 28 0.25 -9.19 13.05
C GLY A 28 -0.62 -8.08 12.44
N TYR A 29 -0.77 -8.10 11.12
CA TYR A 29 -1.60 -7.15 10.38
C TYR A 29 -3.10 -7.31 10.67
N GLU A 30 -3.58 -8.56 10.75
CA GLU A 30 -4.95 -8.89 11.15
C GLU A 30 -5.23 -8.45 12.59
N ALA A 31 -4.30 -8.70 13.53
CA ALA A 31 -4.46 -8.30 14.93
C ALA A 31 -4.54 -6.77 15.09
N ALA A 32 -3.69 -6.02 14.36
CA ALA A 32 -3.76 -4.56 14.33
C ALA A 32 -5.09 -4.07 13.75
N SER A 33 -5.53 -4.66 12.63
CA SER A 33 -6.79 -4.30 11.98
C SER A 33 -8.01 -4.59 12.87
N ALA A 34 -8.02 -5.73 13.57
CA ALA A 34 -9.07 -6.07 14.53
C ALA A 34 -9.12 -5.08 15.71
N THR A 35 -7.96 -4.65 16.21
CA THR A 35 -7.86 -3.63 17.26
C THR A 35 -8.45 -2.31 16.78
N TYR A 36 -8.03 -1.81 15.62
CA TYR A 36 -8.56 -0.55 15.05
C TYR A 36 -10.05 -0.62 14.71
N ALA A 37 -10.55 -1.78 14.29
CA ALA A 37 -11.98 -1.98 14.06
C ALA A 37 -12.76 -1.96 15.37
N SER A 38 -12.25 -2.61 16.43
CA SER A 38 -12.88 -2.64 17.75
C SER A 38 -12.94 -1.26 18.40
N GLU A 39 -11.94 -0.40 18.16
CA GLU A 39 -11.87 0.97 18.64
C GLU A 39 -12.63 1.97 17.74
N GLY A 40 -13.22 1.50 16.63
CA GLY A 40 -13.94 2.34 15.66
C GLY A 40 -13.05 3.31 14.87
N ALA A 41 -11.73 3.12 14.93
CA ALA A 41 -10.73 3.93 14.21
C ALA A 41 -10.53 3.48 12.75
N PHE A 42 -10.92 2.25 12.42
CA PHE A 42 -10.78 1.69 11.07
C PHE A 42 -11.85 2.25 10.12
N VAL A 43 -11.42 3.11 9.19
CA VAL A 43 -12.30 3.69 8.16
C VAL A 43 -12.24 2.90 6.85
N ALA A 44 -11.03 2.56 6.40
CA ALA A 44 -10.75 1.75 5.21
C ALA A 44 -9.28 1.31 5.22
N GLY A 45 -8.98 0.18 4.58
CA GLY A 45 -7.62 -0.29 4.33
C GLY A 45 -7.63 -1.32 3.21
N GLU A 46 -6.77 -1.14 2.22
CA GLU A 46 -6.57 -2.08 1.11
C GLU A 46 -5.08 -2.33 0.91
N ALA A 47 -4.73 -3.58 0.60
CA ALA A 47 -3.39 -3.94 0.18
C ALA A 47 -3.17 -3.46 -1.25
N LEU A 48 -2.15 -2.64 -1.46
CA LEU A 48 -1.78 -2.20 -2.81
C LEU A 48 -1.02 -3.32 -3.53
N GLN A 49 -1.33 -3.49 -4.81
CA GLN A 49 -0.52 -4.32 -5.70
C GLN A 49 0.81 -3.61 -6.02
N GLY A 50 1.78 -4.35 -6.56
CA GLY A 50 3.10 -3.82 -6.87
C GLY A 50 3.06 -2.62 -7.81
N VAL A 51 4.12 -1.80 -7.76
CA VAL A 51 4.23 -0.54 -8.51
C VAL A 51 4.11 -0.72 -10.03
N GLU A 52 4.36 -1.93 -10.53
CA GLU A 52 4.20 -2.33 -11.92
C GLU A 52 2.75 -2.36 -12.40
N THR A 53 1.77 -2.54 -11.51
CA THR A 53 0.35 -2.51 -11.88
C THR A 53 -0.27 -1.12 -11.78
N ALA A 54 0.48 -0.14 -11.27
CA ALA A 54 -0.01 1.21 -11.10
C ALA A 54 -0.11 1.94 -12.46
N THR A 55 -1.23 2.62 -12.69
CA THR A 55 -1.40 3.53 -13.84
C THR A 55 -1.47 4.97 -13.35
N SER A 56 -0.62 5.83 -13.88
CA SER A 56 -0.57 7.26 -13.53
C SER A 56 -1.28 8.10 -14.58
N VAL A 57 -2.25 8.92 -14.15
CA VAL A 57 -2.93 9.90 -15.01
C VAL A 57 -2.50 11.31 -14.60
N ARG A 58 -1.98 12.09 -15.53
CA ARG A 58 -1.60 13.49 -15.33
C ARG A 58 -2.39 14.41 -16.24
N ILE A 59 -3.04 15.42 -15.66
CA ILE A 59 -3.81 16.43 -16.38
C ILE A 59 -3.06 17.77 -16.30
N ARG A 60 -2.84 18.43 -17.45
CA ARG A 60 -2.25 19.79 -17.53
C ARG A 60 -3.02 20.61 -18.57
N GLY A 61 -3.86 21.53 -18.10
CA GLY A 61 -4.83 22.22 -18.96
C GLY A 61 -5.81 21.21 -19.57
N ASP A 62 -6.05 21.31 -20.88
CA ASP A 62 -6.93 20.38 -21.62
C ASP A 62 -6.24 19.10 -22.10
N LYS A 63 -4.97 18.88 -21.73
CA LYS A 63 -4.19 17.71 -22.13
C LYS A 63 -4.12 16.68 -21.01
N VAL A 64 -4.59 15.46 -21.31
CA VAL A 64 -4.47 14.27 -20.46
C VAL A 64 -3.33 13.41 -20.98
N THR A 65 -2.40 13.06 -20.10
CA THR A 65 -1.34 12.08 -20.36
C THR A 65 -1.53 10.89 -19.42
N ILE A 66 -1.63 9.68 -19.98
CA ILE A 66 -1.66 8.42 -19.25
C ILE A 66 -0.26 7.80 -19.37
N SER A 67 0.28 7.27 -18.29
CA SER A 67 1.57 6.59 -18.28
C SER A 67 1.50 5.37 -17.37
N ASP A 68 2.09 4.27 -17.82
CA ASP A 68 2.19 3.04 -17.04
C ASP A 68 3.30 3.20 -16.00
N GLY A 69 3.00 2.84 -14.75
CA GLY A 69 3.89 2.97 -13.60
C GLY A 69 3.41 3.95 -12.52
N HIS A 70 3.91 3.75 -11.30
CA HIS A 70 3.58 4.56 -10.12
C HIS A 70 3.97 6.04 -10.28
N LEU A 71 3.19 6.93 -9.66
CA LEU A 71 3.31 8.39 -9.83
C LEU A 71 4.55 8.99 -9.11
N LEU A 72 5.07 8.28 -8.11
CA LEU A 72 6.27 8.66 -7.35
C LEU A 72 7.38 7.64 -7.59
N LYS A 73 8.61 8.09 -7.83
CA LYS A 73 9.77 7.18 -7.77
C LYS A 73 10.11 6.96 -6.28
N PRO A 74 10.05 5.75 -5.72
CA PRO A 74 10.56 5.52 -4.38
C PRO A 74 12.04 5.91 -4.36
N ARG A 75 12.43 6.74 -3.39
CA ARG A 75 13.83 7.11 -3.17
C ARG A 75 14.38 6.12 -2.15
N ASN A 76 15.14 5.13 -2.63
CA ASN A 76 15.88 4.23 -1.75
C ASN A 76 16.80 5.08 -0.87
N ILE A 77 16.62 4.96 0.45
CA ILE A 77 17.44 5.61 1.49
C ILE A 77 18.51 4.61 1.93
#